data_AF-A0A1G9J535-F1
#
_entry.id   AF-A0A1G9J535-F1
#
_cell.length_a   1.000
_cell.length_b   1.000
_cell.length_c   1.000
_cell.angle_alpha   90.00
_cell.angle_beta   90.00
_cell.angle_gamma   90.00
#
_symmetry.space_group_name_H-M   'P 1'
#
loop_
_entity.id
_entity.type
_entity.pdbx_description
1 polymer ?
#
loop_
_entity_poly.entity_id
_entity_poly.type
_entity_poly.pdbx_seq_one_letter_code
_entity_poly.pdbx_strand_id
1 'polypeptide(L)'
;MAGQYAAKVEGLVERYGDRVRPPYAQGVRSAFSVGEWGLAAAELASALVADGIPVAADDKALFRELLGKIELSPDTPKDLAEQLRVEEPFEL
;
A
#
# COMPACT_ATOMS: atom_id res chain seq x y z
N MET A 1 -6.68 1.48 19.11
CA MET A 1 -6.78 1.99 17.71
C MET A 1 -5.54 1.67 16.89
N ALA A 2 -4.31 1.86 17.40
CA ALA A 2 -3.06 1.53 16.67
C ALA A 2 -2.99 0.06 16.17
N GLY A 3 -3.41 -0.91 16.98
CA GLY A 3 -3.35 -2.34 16.60
C GLY A 3 -4.20 -2.72 15.38
N GLN A 4 -5.33 -2.04 15.16
CA GLN A 4 -6.17 -2.32 13.98
C GLN A 4 -5.60 -1.69 12.70
N TYR A 5 -4.92 -0.55 12.81
CA TYR A 5 -4.23 0.07 11.68
C TYR A 5 -3.03 -0.79 11.26
N ALA A 6 -2.19 -1.17 12.22
CA ALA A 6 -1.02 -2.02 11.99
C ALA A 6 -1.41 -3.35 11.30
N ALA A 7 -2.42 -4.05 11.81
CA ALA A 7 -2.88 -5.32 11.23
C ALA A 7 -3.42 -5.19 9.80
N LYS A 8 -4.09 -4.06 9.47
CA LYS A 8 -4.54 -3.78 8.11
C LYS A 8 -3.35 -3.57 7.16
N VAL A 9 -2.33 -2.84 7.60
CA VAL A 9 -1.10 -2.62 6.82
C VAL A 9 -0.34 -3.93 6.66
N GLU A 10 -0.22 -4.73 7.72
CA GLU A 10 0.42 -6.05 7.70
C GLU A 10 -0.20 -6.96 6.64
N GLY A 11 -1.53 -7.09 6.63
CA GLY A 11 -2.23 -7.90 5.62
C GLY A 11 -2.03 -7.42 4.18
N LEU A 12 -1.80 -6.12 3.96
CA LEU A 12 -1.42 -5.61 2.64
C LEU A 12 0.04 -5.96 2.30
N VAL A 13 0.97 -5.82 3.25
CA VAL A 13 2.37 -6.17 3.06
C VAL A 13 2.54 -7.66 2.78
N GLU A 14 1.84 -8.54 3.49
CA GLU A 14 1.88 -9.98 3.25
C GLU A 14 1.36 -10.36 1.86
N ARG A 15 0.32 -9.69 1.36
CA ARG A 15 -0.28 -9.97 0.04
C ARG A 15 0.55 -9.43 -1.13
N TYR A 16 1.17 -8.27 -0.96
CA TYR A 16 1.74 -7.50 -2.08
C TYR A 16 3.25 -7.26 -1.97
N GLY A 17 3.85 -7.41 -0.79
CA GLY A 17 5.25 -7.07 -0.53
C GLY A 17 6.25 -7.88 -1.37
N ASP A 18 5.91 -9.11 -1.74
CA ASP A 18 6.75 -9.97 -2.59
C ASP A 18 6.48 -9.75 -4.09
N ARG A 19 5.45 -8.98 -4.45
CA ARG A 19 5.09 -8.67 -5.84
C ARG A 19 5.87 -7.45 -6.36
N VAL A 20 6.30 -6.56 -5.47
CA VAL A 20 7.05 -5.34 -5.82
C VAL A 20 8.55 -5.60 -5.93
N ARG A 21 9.26 -4.80 -6.73
CA ARG A 21 10.72 -4.98 -6.90
C ARG A 21 11.49 -4.83 -5.58
N PRO A 22 12.64 -5.52 -5.42
CA PRO A 22 13.39 -5.57 -4.17
C PRO A 22 13.72 -4.22 -3.50
N PRO A 23 14.08 -3.14 -4.24
CA PRO A 23 14.34 -1.85 -3.62
C PRO A 23 13.15 -1.29 -2.84
N TYR A 24 11.92 -1.52 -3.32
CA TYR A 24 10.70 -1.08 -2.66
C TYR A 24 10.28 -2.03 -1.53
N ALA A 25 10.42 -3.34 -1.74
CA ALA A 25 10.11 -4.35 -0.73
C ALA A 25 10.95 -4.15 0.55
N GLN A 26 12.22 -3.75 0.41
CA GLN A 26 13.08 -3.47 1.56
C GLN A 26 12.62 -2.24 2.35
N GLY A 27 12.21 -1.17 1.67
CA GLY A 27 11.66 0.04 2.29
C GLY A 27 10.41 -0.28 3.11
N VAL A 28 9.42 -0.92 2.47
CA VAL A 28 8.14 -1.29 3.08
C VAL A 28 8.35 -2.14 4.35
N ARG A 29 9.20 -3.17 4.28
CA ARG A 29 9.50 -4.03 5.42
C ARG A 29 10.24 -3.29 6.54
N SER A 30 11.15 -2.38 6.18
CA SER A 30 11.89 -1.57 7.16
C SER A 30 10.96 -0.62 7.90
N ALA A 31 10.15 0.15 7.17
CA ALA A 31 9.15 1.07 7.73
C ALA A 31 8.15 0.33 8.64
N PHE A 32 7.68 -0.85 8.20
CA PHE A 32 6.80 -1.68 9.02
C PHE A 32 7.47 -2.15 10.33
N SER A 33 8.71 -2.64 10.24
CA SER A 33 9.46 -3.19 11.37
C SER A 33 9.78 -2.15 12.46
N VAL A 34 9.92 -0.88 12.09
CA VAL A 34 10.15 0.22 13.04
C VAL A 34 8.86 0.87 13.54
N GLY A 35 7.69 0.37 13.13
CA GLY A 35 6.38 0.85 13.57
C GLY A 35 5.84 2.04 12.76
N GLU A 36 6.49 2.41 11.66
CA GLU A 36 6.05 3.47 10.75
C GLU A 36 5.02 2.93 9.75
N TRP A 37 3.89 2.42 10.25
CA TRP A 37 2.88 1.74 9.42
C TRP A 37 2.27 2.63 8.34
N GLY A 38 2.14 3.93 8.61
CA GLY A 38 1.67 4.90 7.63
C GLY A 38 2.63 5.05 6.45
N LEU A 39 3.94 5.12 6.75
CA LEU A 39 4.98 5.14 5.73
C LEU A 39 4.99 3.81 4.96
N ALA A 40 4.92 2.67 5.64
CA ALA A 40 4.85 1.37 5.00
C ALA A 40 3.67 1.24 4.02
N ALA A 41 2.49 1.76 4.39
CA ALA A 41 1.32 1.78 3.51
C ALA A 41 1.54 2.68 2.27
N ALA A 42 2.13 3.86 2.46
CA ALA A 42 2.42 4.80 1.37
C ALA A 42 3.50 4.27 0.41
N GLU A 43 4.57 3.69 0.95
CA GLU A 43 5.64 3.07 0.15
C GLU A 43 5.12 1.87 -0.64
N LEU A 44 4.30 1.02 -0.02
CA LEU A 44 3.71 -0.13 -0.70
C LEU A 44 2.79 0.31 -1.84
N ALA A 45 1.90 1.27 -1.59
CA ALA A 45 1.02 1.82 -2.63
C ALA A 45 1.82 2.45 -3.78
N SER A 46 2.88 3.20 -3.46
CA SER A 46 3.76 3.81 -4.46
C SER A 46 4.48 2.77 -5.32
N ALA A 47 4.95 1.69 -4.69
CA ALA A 47 5.60 0.59 -5.38
C ALA A 47 4.65 -0.15 -6.31
N LEU A 48 3.41 -0.41 -5.87
CA LEU A 48 2.37 -1.05 -6.68
C LEU A 48 1.99 -0.20 -7.90
N VAL A 49 1.88 1.12 -7.73
CA VAL A 49 1.66 2.06 -8.83
C VAL A 49 2.84 2.06 -9.80
N ALA A 50 4.08 2.18 -9.30
CA ALA A 50 5.29 2.24 -10.11
C ALA A 50 5.54 0.96 -10.91
N ASP A 51 5.26 -0.21 -10.32
CA ASP A 51 5.44 -1.51 -10.96
C ASP A 51 4.19 -1.94 -11.77
N GLY A 52 3.12 -1.15 -11.75
CA GLY A 52 1.88 -1.42 -12.49
C GLY A 52 1.15 -2.67 -12.02
N ILE A 53 1.36 -3.07 -10.76
CA ILE A 53 0.80 -4.29 -10.17
C ILE A 53 -0.66 -4.02 -9.79
N PRO A 54 -1.62 -4.78 -10.32
CA PRO A 54 -3.02 -4.62 -9.96
C PRO A 54 -3.30 -5.17 -8.55
N VAL A 55 -4.26 -4.56 -7.87
CA VAL A 55 -4.74 -4.95 -6.54
C VAL A 55 -6.23 -5.31 -6.56
N ALA A 56 -6.69 -6.08 -5.58
CA ALA A 56 -8.12 -6.30 -5.41
C ALA A 56 -8.89 -4.98 -5.15
N ALA A 57 -10.15 -4.90 -5.55
CA ALA A 57 -10.98 -3.71 -5.37
C ALA A 57 -11.12 -3.32 -3.88
N ASP A 58 -11.29 -4.31 -3.02
CA ASP A 58 -11.37 -4.11 -1.56
C ASP A 58 -10.05 -3.60 -0.98
N ASP A 59 -8.91 -4.04 -1.52
CA ASP A 59 -7.60 -3.57 -1.11
C ASP A 59 -7.35 -2.13 -1.56
N LYS A 60 -7.81 -1.73 -2.76
CA LYS A 60 -7.79 -0.32 -3.17
C LYS A 60 -8.61 0.55 -2.22
N ALA A 61 -9.80 0.10 -1.81
CA ALA A 61 -10.61 0.81 -0.82
C ALA A 61 -9.90 0.89 0.55
N LEU A 62 -9.20 -0.17 0.95
CA LEU A 62 -8.39 -0.19 2.16
C LEU A 62 -7.21 0.79 2.09
N PHE A 63 -6.48 0.85 0.97
CA PHE A 63 -5.43 1.86 0.75
C PHE A 63 -5.99 3.27 0.88
N ARG A 64 -7.15 3.56 0.27
CA ARG A 64 -7.82 4.87 0.42
C ARG A 64 -8.10 5.21 1.89
N GLU A 65 -8.62 4.25 2.66
CA GLU A 65 -8.87 4.43 4.09
C GLU A 65 -7.57 4.72 4.87
N LEU A 66 -6.51 3.96 4.62
CA LEU A 66 -5.25 4.03 5.37
C LEU A 66 -4.46 5.30 5.05
N LEU A 67 -4.35 5.65 3.76
CA LEU A 67 -3.63 6.83 3.29
C LEU A 67 -4.39 8.13 3.64
N GLY A 68 -5.72 8.08 3.71
CA GLY A 68 -6.53 9.22 4.16
C GLY A 68 -6.39 9.58 5.65
N LYS A 69 -5.71 8.74 6.45
CA LYS A 69 -5.49 8.96 7.89
C LYS A 69 -4.11 9.50 8.23
N ILE A 70 -3.23 9.66 7.24
CA ILE A 70 -1.85 10.09 7.44
C ILE A 70 -1.57 11.34 6.61
N GLU A 71 -0.58 12.11 7.05
CA GLU A 71 -0.01 13.17 6.22
C GLU A 71 1.02 12.53 5.28
N LEU A 72 0.77 12.61 3.98
CA LEU A 72 1.69 12.12 2.97
C LEU A 72 2.84 13.11 2.80
N SER A 73 4.03 12.60 2.46
CA SER A 73 5.16 13.44 2.06
C SER A 73 4.76 14.37 0.91
N PRO A 74 5.25 15.63 0.87
CA PRO A 74 4.95 16.56 -0.23
C PRO A 74 5.22 16.00 -1.63
N ASP A 75 6.17 15.08 -1.74
CA ASP A 75 6.57 14.43 -3.00
C ASP A 75 5.69 13.23 -3.38
N THR A 76 4.78 12.81 -2.48
CA THR A 76 3.83 11.72 -2.73
C THR A 76 2.52 12.28 -3.30
N PRO A 77 2.01 11.76 -4.43
CA PRO A 77 0.73 12.19 -4.98
C PRO A 77 -0.41 12.04 -3.96
N LYS A 78 -1.22 13.09 -3.79
CA LYS A 78 -2.36 13.09 -2.85
C LYS A 78 -3.46 12.10 -3.25
N ASP A 79 -3.49 11.74 -4.52
CA ASP A 79 -4.42 10.78 -5.13
C ASP A 79 -3.78 9.40 -5.31
N LEU A 80 -2.69 9.09 -4.60
CA LEU A 80 -1.94 7.82 -4.74
C LEU A 80 -2.85 6.58 -4.71
N ALA A 81 -3.84 6.55 -3.81
CA ALA A 81 -4.80 5.45 -3.74
C ALA A 81 -5.62 5.28 -5.02
N GLU A 82 -5.93 6.38 -5.73
CA GLU A 82 -6.71 6.34 -6.98
C GLU A 82 -5.91 5.83 -8.17
N GLN A 83 -4.58 6.02 -8.14
CA GLN A 83 -3.67 5.55 -9.18
C GLN A 83 -3.47 4.03 -9.17
N LEU A 84 -3.84 3.34 -8.09
CA LEU A 84 -3.80 1.88 -7.99
C LEU A 84 -4.72 1.25 -9.06
N ARG A 85 -4.15 0.34 -9.86
CA ARG A 85 -4.92 -0.46 -10.81
C ARG A 85 -5.69 -1.54 -10.06
N VAL A 86 -6.94 -1.76 -10.44
CA VAL A 86 -7.77 -2.83 -9.88
C VAL A 86 -7.66 -4.06 -10.78
N GLU A 87 -7.55 -5.25 -10.19
CA GLU A 87 -7.70 -6.51 -10.91
C GLU A 87 -9.07 -6.53 -11.59
N GLU A 88 -9.12 -6.60 -12.92
CA GLU A 88 -10.38 -6.72 -13.64
C GLU A 88 -11.02 -8.07 -13.31
N PRO A 89 -12.32 -8.12 -12.96
CA PRO A 89 -12.99 -9.40 -12.81
C PRO A 89 -12.94 -10.11 -14.17
N PHE A 90 -12.40 -11.33 -14.19
CA PHE A 90 -12.48 -12.18 -15.37
C PHE A 90 -13.97 -12.43 -15.66
N GLU A 91 -14.51 -11.82 -16.71
CA GLU A 91 -15.77 -12.25 -17.30
C GLU A 91 -15.50 -13.56 -18.05
N LEU A 92 -16.01 -14.67 -17.51
CA LEU A 92 -16.04 -15.99 -18.17
C LEU A 92 -17.35 -16.16 -18.95
#